data_AF-A0A1B6GNI5-F1
#
_entry.id   AF-A0A1B6GNI5-F1
#
_cell.length_a   1.000
_cell.length_b   1.000
_cell.length_c   1.000
_cell.angle_alpha   90.00
_cell.angle_beta   90.00
_cell.angle_gamma   90.00
#
_symmetry.space_group_name_H-M   'P 1'
#
loop_
_entity.id
_entity.type
_entity.pdbx_description
1 polymer ?
#
loop_
_entity_poly.entity_id
_entity_poly.type
_entity_poly.pdbx_seq_one_letter_code
_entity_poly.pdbx_strand_id
1 'polypeptide(L)'
;MVSSGSYLDESVLGGIYNFRIHNSFYHRIGTLLPIEDNSPKYAQIYLYDVNTATEQRLRNKANQNCDRTLMQEIALHLNEVNAYVRSFRTMADICLETGNN
;
A
#
# COMPACT_ATOMS: atom_id res chain seq x y z
N MET A 1 -24.08 -18.26 4.63
CA MET A 1 -22.87 -17.96 5.42
C MET A 1 -21.93 -19.15 5.27
N VAL A 2 -20.79 -18.99 4.60
CA VAL A 2 -19.73 -20.01 4.60
C VAL A 2 -18.67 -19.53 5.58
N SER A 3 -18.64 -20.14 6.77
CA SER A 3 -17.54 -19.96 7.72
C SER A 3 -16.46 -20.95 7.31
N SER A 4 -15.50 -20.49 6.51
CA SER A 4 -14.29 -21.28 6.28
C SER A 4 -13.49 -21.28 7.59
N GLY A 5 -13.37 -22.44 8.22
CA GLY A 5 -12.65 -22.65 9.48
C GLY A 5 -11.13 -22.53 9.33
N SER A 6 -10.66 -21.37 8.86
CA SER A 6 -9.24 -21.06 8.77
C SER A 6 -8.69 -20.74 10.16
N TYR A 7 -7.73 -21.55 10.61
CA TYR A 7 -6.95 -21.29 11.81
C TYR A 7 -6.00 -20.11 11.56
N LEU A 8 -6.22 -19.01 12.28
CA LEU A 8 -5.32 -17.85 12.26
C LEU A 8 -4.19 -18.09 13.26
N ASP A 9 -2.98 -18.24 12.74
CA ASP A 9 -1.78 -18.39 13.56
C ASP A 9 -1.04 -17.05 13.65
N GLU A 10 -1.20 -16.37 14.78
CA GLU A 10 -0.53 -15.10 15.10
C GLU A 10 0.82 -15.28 15.80
N SER A 11 1.27 -16.52 16.07
CA SER A 11 2.54 -16.76 16.77
C SER A 11 3.78 -16.34 15.98
N VAL A 12 3.62 -15.99 14.70
CA VAL A 12 4.68 -15.54 13.78
C VAL A 12 5.04 -14.05 13.94
N LEU A 13 4.67 -13.41 15.06
CA LEU A 13 4.79 -11.96 15.34
C LEU A 13 6.24 -11.42 15.50
N GLY A 14 7.26 -12.09 14.97
CA GLY A 14 8.67 -11.70 15.06
C GLY A 14 9.21 -10.80 13.93
N GLY A 15 8.38 -10.28 13.03
CA GLY A 15 8.78 -9.49 11.86
C GLY A 15 7.63 -8.69 11.22
N ILE A 16 7.78 -8.27 9.94
CA ILE A 16 6.72 -7.60 9.14
C ILE A 16 5.40 -8.34 9.38
N TYR A 17 4.33 -7.64 9.77
CA TYR A 17 3.07 -8.22 10.26
C TYR A 17 2.50 -9.28 9.29
N ASN A 18 2.85 -10.53 9.53
CA ASN A 18 2.49 -11.69 8.74
C ASN A 18 1.60 -12.59 9.57
N PHE A 19 0.48 -13.02 9.00
CA PHE A 19 -0.34 -14.10 9.56
C PHE A 19 -0.41 -15.25 8.58
N ARG A 20 -0.59 -16.47 9.09
CA ARG A 20 -0.63 -17.67 8.27
C ARG A 20 -2.07 -18.21 8.19
N ILE A 21 -2.60 -18.32 6.98
CA ILE A 21 -3.89 -18.99 6.71
C ILE A 21 -3.58 -20.17 5.76
N HIS A 22 -4.04 -21.38 6.11
CA HIS A 22 -3.81 -22.60 5.31
C HIS A 22 -2.35 -22.77 4.86
N ASN A 23 -1.40 -22.56 5.78
CA ASN A 23 0.03 -22.68 5.52
C ASN A 23 0.63 -21.66 4.53
N SER A 24 -0.14 -20.64 4.12
CA SER A 24 0.33 -19.53 3.29
C SER A 24 0.49 -18.26 4.13
N PHE A 25 1.57 -17.52 3.92
CA PHE A 25 1.82 -16.25 4.61
C PHE A 25 1.10 -15.10 3.91
N TYR A 26 0.42 -14.29 4.71
CA TYR A 26 -0.27 -13.09 4.26
C TYR A 26 0.28 -11.89 5.00
N HIS A 27 0.57 -10.83 4.26
CA HIS A 27 0.92 -9.54 4.83
C HIS A 27 -0.35 -8.80 5.26
N ARG A 28 -0.38 -8.30 6.49
CA ARG A 28 -1.40 -7.33 6.89
C ARG A 28 -1.05 -5.97 6.29
N ILE A 29 -1.53 -5.72 5.08
CA ILE A 29 -1.47 -4.41 4.44
C ILE A 29 -2.50 -3.52 5.15
N GLY A 30 -2.13 -2.27 5.45
CA GLY A 30 -3.02 -1.30 6.10
C GLY A 30 -4.25 -0.95 5.24
N THR A 31 -5.00 0.08 5.65
CA THR A 31 -6.17 0.53 4.87
C THR A 31 -5.78 0.82 3.42
N LEU A 32 -6.68 0.51 2.49
CA LEU A 32 -6.42 0.76 1.07
C LEU A 32 -6.35 2.27 0.79
N LEU A 33 -7.33 3.01 1.31
CA LEU A 33 -7.39 4.45 1.18
C LEU A 33 -6.62 5.13 2.33
N PRO A 34 -5.97 6.27 2.07
CA PRO A 34 -5.41 7.10 3.11
C PRO A 34 -6.54 7.55 4.05
N ILE A 35 -6.31 7.44 5.35
CA ILE A 35 -7.22 7.97 6.36
C ILE A 35 -7.05 9.49 6.37
N GLU A 36 -8.14 10.25 6.42
CA GLU A 36 -8.09 11.70 6.53
C GLU A 36 -7.20 12.12 7.72
N ASP A 37 -6.43 13.20 7.55
CA ASP A 37 -5.38 13.69 8.45
C ASP A 37 -4.14 12.81 8.66
N ASN A 38 -4.04 11.62 8.06
CA ASN A 38 -2.83 10.80 8.11
C ASN A 38 -2.00 10.87 6.84
N SER A 39 -0.67 10.90 6.99
CA SER A 39 0.24 10.75 5.85
C SER A 39 0.06 9.37 5.20
N PRO A 40 -0.07 9.31 3.86
CA PRO A 40 -0.20 8.05 3.15
C PRO A 40 1.06 7.20 3.31
N LYS A 41 0.90 5.90 3.53
CA LYS A 41 2.00 4.96 3.75
C LYS A 41 2.05 3.88 2.67
N TYR A 42 3.26 3.49 2.32
CA TYR A 42 3.55 2.35 1.44
C TYR A 42 2.74 2.40 0.13
N ALA A 43 1.88 1.41 -0.13
CA ALA A 43 1.11 1.28 -1.36
C ALA A 43 0.11 2.42 -1.58
N GLN A 44 -0.38 3.07 -0.53
CA GLN A 44 -1.29 4.22 -0.63
C GLN A 44 -0.64 5.39 -1.41
N ILE A 45 0.69 5.47 -1.41
CA ILE A 45 1.43 6.51 -2.12
C ILE A 45 1.25 6.40 -3.64
N TYR A 46 0.94 5.20 -4.17
CA TYR A 46 0.69 4.99 -5.61
C TYR A 46 -0.64 5.57 -6.12
N LEU A 47 -1.54 5.94 -5.20
CA LEU A 47 -2.81 6.56 -5.54
C LEU A 47 -2.64 8.03 -5.95
N TYR A 48 -1.50 8.64 -5.63
CA TYR A 48 -1.20 10.02 -5.97
C TYR A 48 -0.49 10.14 -7.33
N ASP A 49 -0.49 11.36 -7.87
CA ASP A 49 0.36 11.72 -8.99
C ASP A 49 1.85 11.61 -8.61
N VAL A 50 2.72 11.54 -9.62
CA VAL A 50 4.16 11.32 -9.47
C VAL A 50 4.81 12.35 -8.54
N ASN A 51 4.42 13.62 -8.62
CA ASN A 51 5.06 14.69 -7.86
C ASN A 51 4.68 14.55 -6.39
N THR A 52 3.39 14.43 -6.11
CA THR A 52 2.89 14.23 -4.75
C THR A 52 3.47 12.94 -4.16
N ALA A 53 3.49 11.85 -4.92
CA ALA A 53 4.05 10.58 -4.49
C ALA A 53 5.55 10.67 -4.14
N THR A 54 6.31 11.46 -4.89
CA THR A 54 7.73 11.74 -4.62
C THR A 54 7.89 12.52 -3.32
N GLU A 55 7.10 13.58 -3.12
CA GLU A 55 7.14 14.38 -1.90
C GLU A 55 6.79 13.56 -0.66
N GLN A 56 5.74 12.73 -0.74
CA GLN A 56 5.36 11.86 0.38
C GLN A 56 6.47 10.87 0.73
N ARG A 57 7.20 10.36 -0.28
CA ARG A 57 8.36 9.47 -0.03
C ARG A 57 9.51 10.21 0.65
N LEU A 58 9.83 11.43 0.21
CA LEU A 58 10.94 12.24 0.76
C LEU A 58 10.62 12.78 2.17
N ARG A 59 9.34 12.97 2.50
CA ARG A 59 8.90 13.30 3.87
C ARG A 59 9.20 12.18 4.87
N ASN A 60 9.39 10.95 4.42
CA ASN A 60 9.81 9.88 5.30
C ASN A 60 11.26 10.11 5.75
N LYS A 61 11.49 10.17 7.07
CA LYS A 61 12.84 10.35 7.66
C LYS A 61 13.88 9.36 7.12
N ALA A 62 13.47 8.13 6.77
CA ALA A 62 14.36 7.13 6.18
C ALA A 62 14.88 7.53 4.78
N ASN A 63 14.13 8.36 4.06
CA ASN A 63 14.42 8.77 2.67
C ASN A 63 14.79 10.25 2.55
N GLN A 64 14.92 10.99 3.66
CA GLN A 64 15.12 12.45 3.65
C GLN A 64 16.38 12.90 2.89
N ASN A 65 17.37 12.00 2.78
CA ASN A 65 18.64 12.24 2.08
C ASN A 65 18.67 11.63 0.67
N CYS A 66 17.57 11.05 0.20
CA CYS A 66 17.50 10.49 -1.15
C CYS A 66 17.48 11.61 -2.20
N ASP A 67 18.09 11.35 -3.35
CA ASP A 67 18.02 12.26 -4.48
C ASP A 67 16.58 12.35 -5.01
N ARG A 68 16.10 13.58 -5.13
CA ARG A 68 14.72 13.86 -5.53
C ARG A 68 14.45 13.45 -6.98
N THR A 69 15.37 13.74 -7.88
CA THR A 69 15.22 13.47 -9.31
C THR A 69 15.13 11.98 -9.55
N LEU A 70 16.04 11.21 -8.96
CA LEU A 70 16.04 9.76 -9.01
C LEU A 70 14.76 9.17 -8.40
N MET A 71 14.29 9.71 -7.28
CA MET A 71 13.06 9.24 -6.66
C MET A 71 11.83 9.49 -7.57
N GLN A 72 11.81 10.61 -8.29
CA GLN A 72 10.76 10.94 -9.26
C GLN A 72 10.81 10.01 -10.48
N GLU A 73 12.00 9.74 -11.02
CA GLU A 73 12.19 8.79 -12.12
C GLU A 73 11.72 7.38 -11.74
N ILE A 74 12.08 6.91 -10.54
CA ILE A 74 11.59 5.63 -10.02
C ILE A 74 10.07 5.64 -9.89
N ALA A 75 9.48 6.73 -9.38
CA ALA A 75 8.02 6.85 -9.24
C ALA A 75 7.30 6.83 -10.60
N LEU A 76 7.87 7.47 -11.62
CA LEU A 76 7.37 7.41 -13.01
C LEU A 76 7.39 5.99 -13.53
N HIS A 77 8.55 5.33 -13.44
CA HIS A 77 8.73 3.97 -13.93
C HIS A 77 7.78 3.00 -13.25
N LEU A 78 7.65 3.08 -11.92
CA LEU A 78 6.72 2.24 -11.16
C LEU A 78 5.27 2.46 -11.61
N ASN A 79 4.86 3.71 -11.85
CA ASN A 79 3.50 3.98 -12.33
C ASN A 79 3.23 3.39 -13.72
N GLU A 80 4.24 3.30 -14.58
CA GLU A 80 4.11 2.75 -15.93
C GLU A 80 4.08 1.21 -15.91
N VAL A 81 5.07 0.58 -15.28
CA VAL A 81 5.30 -0.86 -15.45
C VAL A 81 4.64 -1.71 -14.36
N ASN A 82 4.51 -1.20 -13.13
CA ASN A 82 4.14 -2.02 -11.99
C ASN A 82 2.65 -2.38 -12.02
N ALA A 83 2.36 -3.67 -12.21
CA ALA A 83 0.99 -4.18 -12.23
C ALA A 83 0.22 -3.91 -10.92
N TYR A 84 0.91 -3.91 -9.78
CA TYR A 84 0.29 -3.63 -8.50
C TYR A 84 -0.21 -2.19 -8.41
N VAL A 85 0.50 -1.21 -8.98
CA VAL A 85 0.01 0.18 -9.01
C VAL A 85 -1.36 0.26 -9.68
N ARG A 86 -1.52 -0.45 -10.80
CA ARG A 86 -2.81 -0.53 -11.50
C ARG A 86 -3.88 -1.19 -10.63
N SER A 87 -3.57 -2.34 -10.03
CA SER A 87 -4.50 -3.04 -9.14
C SER A 87 -4.94 -2.16 -7.96
N PHE A 88 -4.01 -1.47 -7.30
CA PHE A 88 -4.31 -0.60 -6.16
C PHE A 88 -5.21 0.58 -6.55
N ARG A 89 -5.00 1.19 -7.72
CA ARG A 89 -5.87 2.26 -8.23
C ARG A 89 -7.27 1.76 -8.51
N THR A 90 -7.40 0.64 -9.24
CA THR A 90 -8.72 0.03 -9.51
C THR A 90 -9.47 -0.32 -8.23
N MET A 91 -8.78 -0.88 -7.24
CA MET A 91 -9.40 -1.18 -5.94
C MET A 91 -9.86 0.12 -5.24
N ALA A 92 -9.07 1.18 -5.30
CA ALA A 92 -9.42 2.47 -4.69
C ALA A 92 -10.65 3.08 -5.36
N ASP A 93 -10.74 3.04 -6.68
CA ASP A 93 -11.89 3.52 -7.45
C ASP A 93 -13.18 2.79 -7.02
N ILE A 94 -13.15 1.46 -6.92
CA ILE A 94 -14.29 0.65 -6.47
C ILE A 94 -14.69 1.00 -5.03
N CYS A 95 -13.72 1.19 -4.12
CA CYS A 95 -14.01 1.57 -2.74
C CYS A 95 -14.67 2.95 -2.64
N LEU A 96 -14.31 3.90 -3.50
CA LEU A 96 -14.92 5.23 -3.53
C LEU A 96 -16.33 5.19 -4.14
N GLU A 97 -16.58 4.35 -5.14
CA GLU A 97 -17.92 4.15 -5.71
C GLU A 97 -18.89 3.50 -4.71
N THR A 98 -18.42 2.49 -3.98
CA THR A 98 -19.24 1.74 -3.01
C THR A 98 -19.55 2.51 -1.73
N GLY A 99 -18.75 3.52 -1.38
CA GLY A 99 -19.01 4.41 -0.23
C GLY A 99 -20.01 5.54 -0.49
N ASN A 100 -20.45 5.73 -1.75
CA ASN A 100 -21.39 6.78 -2.16
C ASN A 100 -22.83 6.26 -2.41
N ASN A 101 -23.13 5.01 -2.04
CA ASN A 101 -24.45 4.37 -2.05
C ASN A 101 -24.85 3.94 -0.64
#